data_AF-A0A532TFE7-F1
#
_entry.id   AF-A0A532TFE7-F1
#
_cell.length_a   1.000
_cell.length_b   1.000
_cell.length_c   1.000
_cell.angle_alpha   90.00
_cell.angle_beta   90.00
_cell.angle_gamma   90.00
#
_symmetry.space_group_name_H-M   'P 1'
#
loop_
_entity.id
_entity.type
_entity.pdbx_description
1 polymer ?
#
loop_
_entity_poly.entity_id
_entity_poly.type
_entity_poly.pdbx_seq_one_letter_code
_entity_poly.pdbx_strand_id
1 'polypeptide(L)'
;MTDKYRKKVHSQEIIATFDDVLVLPGFTNFSPSEVDISSNLGKYHLNLPIMSSAMDTVTEELMAINMALRGGLGVMHRNCSYERQLEMVRIVKRARSFVIDDEHVATIGPNAGVAKAKFMMENYNISGIVVVNEVKKVCGIFTKRDIPFLEQDIQNGTVKDCMTKDVISIKPGASREEALKILYESRKEKLPIIDKGGFLKGLITKKDLAPEFPLATKDEEGHLLCALALSPKYPESSQALNMLKEIEKYVDIFFIDVADFYKKDDIDGTAKLMRFLESDFVLGNIGTYQAAEYIISKCDFVEERFIGLKVGMGSGSICTTSIQTGVGAPTLFATAQVADAIQDYNPKLALIADGGFTKPGDLPKAFAVGADLIMSGHFFAGTEESPGFIDTIAGRKVKVYRGMGSKEARTFGYISDRYIEGSKMLTEGVSNYVPYVGDVDGVLATLKEGLSNGMIYAGAKSIKDMRESSLGIVSIVGQRETQPHDLIGKF
;
A
#
# COMPACT_ATOMS: atom_id res chain seq x y z
N MET A 1 -18.38 16.40 48.04
CA MET A 1 -17.65 17.00 46.90
C MET A 1 -17.03 15.87 46.10
N THR A 2 -17.34 15.76 44.81
CA THR A 2 -16.78 14.70 43.97
C THR A 2 -15.39 15.09 43.50
N ASP A 3 -14.39 14.22 43.68
CA ASP A 3 -13.00 14.41 43.24
C ASP A 3 -12.81 14.28 41.72
N LYS A 4 -13.85 14.62 40.96
CA LYS A 4 -13.96 14.44 39.51
C LYS A 4 -12.76 15.02 38.75
N TYR A 5 -12.32 16.22 39.12
CA TYR A 5 -11.19 16.88 38.45
C TYR A 5 -9.83 16.42 39.00
N ARG A 6 -9.71 16.22 40.31
CA ARG A 6 -8.47 15.72 40.93
C ARG A 6 -8.11 14.32 40.44
N LYS A 7 -9.10 13.45 40.24
CA LYS A 7 -8.91 12.11 39.67
C LYS A 7 -8.40 12.13 38.23
N LYS A 8 -8.64 13.19 37.45
CA LYS A 8 -8.06 13.31 36.09
C LYS A 8 -6.55 13.52 36.13
N VAL A 9 -6.06 14.28 37.11
CA VAL A 9 -4.62 14.56 37.28
C VAL A 9 -3.91 13.40 37.96
N HIS A 10 -4.59 12.73 38.89
CA HIS A 10 -4.07 11.57 39.63
C HIS A 10 -4.58 10.24 39.08
N SER A 11 -4.87 10.17 37.77
CA SER A 11 -5.30 8.92 37.15
C SER A 11 -4.19 7.87 37.28
N GLN A 12 -4.57 6.62 37.53
CA GLN A 12 -3.65 5.48 37.55
C GLN A 12 -3.50 4.86 36.16
N GLU A 13 -4.28 5.30 35.18
CA GLU A 13 -4.15 4.87 33.79
C GLU A 13 -2.89 5.47 33.17
N ILE A 14 -1.98 4.62 32.73
CA ILE A 14 -0.74 5.01 32.07
C ILE A 14 -0.99 5.11 30.57
N ILE A 15 -0.67 6.26 29.98
CA ILE A 15 -0.58 6.40 28.53
C ILE A 15 0.81 5.93 28.11
N ALA A 16 0.90 4.70 27.61
CA ALA A 16 2.15 4.08 27.20
C ALA A 16 2.38 4.19 25.68
N THR A 17 3.65 4.26 25.30
CA THR A 17 4.17 4.20 23.93
C THR A 17 4.94 2.89 23.71
N PHE A 18 5.39 2.64 22.48
CA PHE A 18 6.20 1.45 22.19
C PHE A 18 7.47 1.35 23.03
N ASP A 19 8.06 2.47 23.44
CA ASP A 19 9.28 2.45 24.27
C ASP A 19 9.00 2.14 25.75
N ASP A 20 7.77 2.33 26.22
CA ASP A 20 7.37 2.11 27.61
C ASP A 20 7.11 0.63 27.93
N VAL A 21 7.06 -0.24 26.91
CA VAL A 21 6.72 -1.66 27.08
C VAL A 21 7.67 -2.59 26.33
N LEU A 22 7.79 -3.82 26.83
CA LEU A 22 8.41 -4.95 26.16
C LEU A 22 7.44 -6.13 26.11
N VAL A 23 7.52 -6.91 25.04
CA VAL A 23 6.90 -8.24 25.02
C VAL A 23 7.74 -9.15 25.91
N LEU A 24 7.08 -9.84 26.85
CA LEU A 24 7.73 -10.79 27.73
C LEU A 24 7.97 -12.11 26.98
N PRO A 25 9.10 -12.80 27.22
CA PRO A 25 9.38 -14.07 26.56
C PRO A 25 8.29 -15.12 26.84
N GLY A 26 7.87 -15.82 25.79
CA GLY A 26 6.92 -16.93 25.86
C GLY A 26 7.58 -18.29 25.64
N PHE A 27 6.78 -19.36 25.73
CA PHE A 27 7.23 -20.71 25.45
C PHE A 27 7.14 -21.00 23.95
N THR A 28 8.22 -21.55 23.37
CA THR A 28 8.31 -21.83 21.94
C THR A 28 8.59 -23.31 21.69
N ASN A 29 7.74 -23.96 20.88
CA ASN A 29 7.86 -25.37 20.48
C ASN A 29 7.75 -25.59 18.97
N PHE A 30 7.95 -24.54 18.18
CA PHE A 30 7.89 -24.54 16.72
C PHE A 30 9.17 -23.97 16.12
N SER A 31 9.42 -24.27 14.85
CA SER A 31 10.57 -23.75 14.11
C SER A 31 10.29 -22.36 13.51
N PRO A 32 11.32 -21.53 13.25
CA PRO A 32 11.13 -20.22 12.62
C PRO A 32 10.39 -20.25 11.28
N SER A 33 10.51 -21.33 10.50
CA SER A 33 9.80 -21.50 9.23
C SER A 33 8.30 -21.72 9.37
N GLU A 34 7.82 -22.01 10.58
CA GLU A 34 6.40 -22.24 10.86
C GLU A 34 5.68 -20.97 11.33
N VAL A 35 6.38 -19.85 11.48
CA VAL A 35 5.79 -18.57 11.86
C VAL A 35 5.00 -18.03 10.68
N ASP A 36 3.71 -17.79 10.90
CA ASP A 36 2.81 -17.16 9.94
C ASP A 36 2.54 -15.71 10.37
N ILE A 37 3.15 -14.77 9.66
CA ILE A 37 2.95 -13.34 9.91
C ILE A 37 1.78 -12.77 9.11
N SER A 38 1.10 -13.56 8.29
CA SER A 38 0.03 -13.05 7.43
C SER A 38 -1.16 -12.55 8.26
N SER A 39 -1.92 -11.63 7.67
CA SER A 39 -3.09 -11.02 8.29
C SER A 39 -4.11 -10.64 7.22
N ASN A 40 -5.28 -10.13 7.63
CA ASN A 40 -6.33 -9.73 6.72
C ASN A 40 -6.79 -8.30 7.00
N LEU A 41 -7.16 -7.59 5.93
CA LEU A 41 -7.90 -6.34 5.98
C LEU A 41 -9.26 -6.57 5.32
N GLY A 42 -10.30 -6.82 6.11
CA GLY A 42 -11.58 -7.32 5.61
C GLY A 42 -11.39 -8.63 4.85
N LYS A 43 -11.78 -8.65 3.57
CA LYS A 43 -11.61 -9.81 2.68
C LYS A 43 -10.22 -9.93 2.05
N TYR A 44 -9.38 -8.90 2.18
CA TYR A 44 -8.08 -8.84 1.52
C TYR A 44 -7.00 -9.51 2.37
N HIS A 45 -6.36 -10.52 1.81
CA HIS A 45 -5.27 -11.24 2.47
C HIS A 45 -3.91 -10.60 2.18
N LEU A 46 -3.14 -10.33 3.23
CA LEU A 46 -1.78 -9.78 3.15
C LEU A 46 -0.79 -10.77 3.75
N ASN A 47 0.19 -11.20 2.94
CA ASN A 47 1.30 -12.03 3.40
C ASN A 47 2.27 -11.27 4.33
N LEU A 48 2.22 -9.95 4.29
CA LEU A 48 3.02 -9.06 5.14
C LEU A 48 2.10 -7.95 5.69
N PRO A 49 1.82 -7.90 7.00
CA PRO A 49 0.85 -6.99 7.61
C PRO A 49 1.44 -5.57 7.80
N ILE A 50 2.11 -5.06 6.77
CA ILE A 50 2.88 -3.82 6.78
C ILE A 50 2.42 -2.93 5.64
N MET A 51 2.12 -1.67 5.98
CA MET A 51 1.59 -0.68 5.04
C MET A 51 2.46 0.58 4.99
N SER A 52 2.61 1.15 3.79
CA SER A 52 3.24 2.47 3.63
C SER A 52 2.17 3.57 3.74
N SER A 53 2.49 4.63 4.49
CA SER A 53 1.54 5.69 4.84
C SER A 53 1.15 6.59 3.66
N ALA A 54 -0.06 7.14 3.71
CA ALA A 54 -0.65 8.03 2.70
C ALA A 54 -0.07 9.45 2.73
N MET A 55 1.21 9.54 2.39
CA MET A 55 1.98 10.78 2.42
C MET A 55 2.67 11.04 1.08
N ASP A 56 2.74 12.32 0.70
CA ASP A 56 3.35 12.77 -0.57
C ASP A 56 4.87 12.63 -0.66
N THR A 57 5.50 12.21 0.44
CA THR A 57 6.92 11.87 0.52
C THR A 57 7.14 10.40 0.87
N VAL A 58 6.09 9.57 0.78
CA VAL A 58 6.17 8.13 1.08
C VAL A 58 5.54 7.30 -0.04
N THR A 59 4.26 7.52 -0.36
CA THR A 59 3.51 6.59 -1.21
C THR A 59 2.87 7.27 -2.41
N GLU A 60 3.49 7.07 -3.57
CA GLU A 60 2.90 7.19 -4.91
C GLU A 60 2.94 5.81 -5.60
N GLU A 61 2.78 5.75 -6.92
CA GLU A 61 2.66 4.52 -7.70
C GLU A 61 3.81 3.52 -7.48
N LEU A 62 5.07 3.98 -7.45
CA LEU A 62 6.23 3.08 -7.34
C LEU A 62 6.28 2.37 -5.98
N MET A 63 6.04 3.11 -4.89
CA MET A 63 5.94 2.52 -3.55
C MET A 63 4.76 1.57 -3.47
N ALA A 64 3.57 1.98 -3.93
CA ALA A 64 2.37 1.16 -3.88
C ALA A 64 2.54 -0.18 -4.61
N ILE A 65 3.13 -0.15 -5.81
CA ILE A 65 3.46 -1.35 -6.59
C ILE A 65 4.42 -2.24 -5.81
N ASN A 66 5.53 -1.69 -5.31
CA ASN A 66 6.55 -2.52 -4.68
C ASN A 66 6.10 -3.11 -3.35
N MET A 67 5.29 -2.38 -2.57
CA MET A 67 4.64 -2.88 -1.36
C MET A 67 3.70 -4.05 -1.69
N ALA A 68 2.80 -3.87 -2.66
CA ALA A 68 1.85 -4.90 -3.06
C ALA A 68 2.56 -6.16 -3.61
N LEU A 69 3.61 -6.00 -4.43
CA LEU A 69 4.40 -7.13 -4.93
C LEU A 69 5.04 -7.97 -3.82
N ARG A 70 5.32 -7.38 -2.66
CA ARG A 70 6.01 -8.05 -1.53
C ARG A 70 5.06 -8.51 -0.42
N GLY A 71 3.76 -8.45 -0.68
CA GLY A 71 2.72 -8.92 0.23
C GLY A 71 2.25 -7.89 1.25
N GLY A 72 2.73 -6.65 1.16
CA GLY A 72 2.21 -5.52 1.92
C GLY A 72 1.15 -4.75 1.13
N LEU A 73 0.89 -3.51 1.53
CA LEU A 73 0.01 -2.58 0.81
C LEU A 73 0.50 -1.14 0.94
N GLY A 74 0.61 -0.42 -0.18
CA GLY A 74 0.86 1.02 -0.12
C GLY A 74 -0.42 1.81 -0.27
N VAL A 75 -0.69 2.73 0.66
CA VAL A 75 -1.85 3.64 0.56
C VAL A 75 -1.38 4.94 -0.08
N MET A 76 -1.83 5.21 -1.30
CA MET A 76 -1.45 6.43 -2.01
C MET A 76 -2.08 7.66 -1.34
N HIS A 77 -1.35 8.78 -1.37
CA HIS A 77 -1.83 10.03 -0.79
C HIS A 77 -2.88 10.74 -1.68
N ARG A 78 -3.62 11.67 -1.07
CA ARG A 78 -4.58 12.54 -1.76
C ARG A 78 -4.13 13.99 -1.94
N ASN A 79 -2.89 14.32 -1.58
CA ASN A 79 -2.34 15.67 -1.73
C ASN A 79 -1.96 16.04 -3.17
N CYS A 80 -2.88 15.83 -4.12
CA CYS A 80 -2.74 16.15 -5.53
C CYS A 80 -4.14 16.20 -6.18
N SER A 81 -4.22 16.63 -7.44
CA SER A 81 -5.49 16.72 -8.15
C SER A 81 -6.10 15.33 -8.42
N TYR A 82 -7.41 15.25 -8.66
CA TYR A 82 -8.06 13.99 -9.00
C TYR A 82 -7.50 13.37 -10.29
N GLU A 83 -7.05 14.18 -11.24
CA GLU A 83 -6.40 13.70 -12.46
C GLU A 83 -5.10 12.97 -12.15
N ARG A 84 -4.28 13.51 -11.23
CA ARG A 84 -3.06 12.83 -10.79
C ARG A 84 -3.39 11.57 -10.00
N GLN A 85 -4.39 11.61 -9.12
CA GLN A 85 -4.85 10.40 -8.40
C GLN A 85 -5.27 9.30 -9.36
N LEU A 86 -6.06 9.63 -10.39
CA LEU A 86 -6.48 8.70 -11.44
C LEU A 86 -5.29 8.11 -12.21
N GLU A 87 -4.27 8.92 -12.50
CA GLU A 87 -3.04 8.44 -13.13
C GLU A 87 -2.31 7.43 -12.25
N MET A 88 -2.10 7.74 -10.96
CA MET A 88 -1.40 6.86 -10.01
C MET A 88 -2.09 5.50 -9.89
N VAL A 89 -3.41 5.48 -9.65
CA VAL A 89 -4.17 4.22 -9.50
C VAL A 89 -4.17 3.39 -10.78
N ARG A 90 -4.20 4.03 -11.96
CA ARG A 90 -4.07 3.34 -13.25
C ARG A 90 -2.69 2.74 -13.44
N ILE A 91 -1.62 3.39 -12.98
CA ILE A 91 -0.27 2.83 -13.05
C ILE A 91 -0.18 1.60 -12.13
N VAL A 92 -0.70 1.67 -10.91
CA VAL A 92 -0.72 0.53 -9.97
C VAL A 92 -1.50 -0.65 -10.53
N LYS A 93 -2.73 -0.44 -10.99
CA LYS A 93 -3.56 -1.54 -11.55
C LYS A 93 -3.00 -2.14 -12.83
N ARG A 94 -2.26 -1.37 -13.62
CA ARG A 94 -1.54 -1.89 -14.81
C ARG A 94 -0.23 -2.59 -14.46
N ALA A 95 0.36 -2.31 -13.30
CA ALA A 95 1.60 -2.93 -12.87
C ALA A 95 1.37 -4.43 -12.65
N ARG A 96 1.90 -5.24 -13.58
CA ARG A 96 1.71 -6.69 -13.62
C ARG A 96 0.26 -7.15 -13.69
N SER A 97 -0.57 -6.50 -14.51
CA SER A 97 -1.55 -7.34 -15.22
C SER A 97 -0.74 -8.36 -16.02
N PHE A 98 -0.96 -9.66 -15.77
CA PHE A 98 -0.34 -10.71 -16.58
C PHE A 98 -0.85 -10.66 -18.03
N VAL A 99 -1.86 -9.81 -18.28
CA VAL A 99 -2.42 -9.44 -19.56
C VAL A 99 -2.04 -7.99 -19.87
N ILE A 100 -1.31 -7.78 -20.96
CA ILE A 100 -1.19 -6.45 -21.56
C ILE A 100 -2.48 -6.19 -22.32
N ASP A 101 -3.27 -5.18 -21.93
CA ASP A 101 -4.53 -4.81 -22.60
C ASP A 101 -4.31 -4.44 -24.08
N ASP A 102 -5.33 -4.62 -24.91
CA ASP A 102 -5.26 -4.41 -26.36
C ASP A 102 -4.80 -3.00 -26.78
N GLU A 103 -5.16 -1.97 -26.01
CA GLU A 103 -4.70 -0.58 -26.21
C GLU A 103 -3.19 -0.39 -26.00
N HIS A 104 -2.55 -1.34 -25.30
CA HIS A 104 -1.15 -1.27 -24.91
C HIS A 104 -0.29 -2.38 -25.54
N VAL A 105 -0.90 -3.33 -26.25
CA VAL A 105 -0.14 -4.28 -27.06
C VAL A 105 0.49 -3.56 -28.25
N ALA A 106 1.82 -3.64 -28.37
CA ALA A 106 2.49 -3.20 -29.58
C ALA A 106 2.00 -4.03 -30.77
N THR A 107 1.42 -3.35 -31.77
CA THR A 107 0.89 -3.98 -32.98
C THR A 107 1.53 -3.40 -34.24
N ILE A 108 1.54 -4.18 -35.32
CA ILE A 108 2.01 -3.75 -36.64
C ILE A 108 1.16 -4.37 -37.76
N GLY A 109 1.06 -3.67 -38.89
CA GLY A 109 0.39 -4.18 -40.09
C GLY A 109 1.22 -5.25 -40.81
N PRO A 110 0.58 -6.21 -41.51
CA PRO A 110 1.29 -7.30 -42.19
C PRO A 110 2.22 -6.81 -43.32
N ASN A 111 1.85 -5.72 -44.01
CA ASN A 111 2.63 -5.18 -45.13
C ASN A 111 3.73 -4.19 -44.68
N ALA A 112 3.94 -4.01 -43.37
CA ALA A 112 5.02 -3.17 -42.87
C ALA A 112 6.38 -3.83 -43.14
N GLY A 113 7.43 -3.03 -43.36
CA GLY A 113 8.79 -3.52 -43.55
C GLY A 113 9.39 -4.11 -42.27
N VAL A 114 10.23 -5.14 -42.41
CA VAL A 114 10.94 -5.79 -41.30
C VAL A 114 11.80 -4.79 -40.51
N ALA A 115 12.49 -3.87 -41.19
CA ALA A 115 13.27 -2.81 -40.54
C ALA A 115 12.45 -1.96 -39.56
N LYS A 116 11.20 -1.64 -39.90
CA LYS A 116 10.29 -0.90 -39.01
C LYS A 116 9.92 -1.72 -37.78
N ALA A 117 9.62 -3.01 -37.95
CA ALA A 117 9.32 -3.90 -36.84
C ALA A 117 10.52 -4.02 -35.88
N LYS A 118 11.73 -4.21 -36.42
CA LYS A 118 12.99 -4.26 -35.65
C LYS A 118 13.20 -2.97 -34.85
N PHE A 119 13.06 -1.81 -35.49
CA PHE A 119 13.18 -0.51 -34.84
C PHE A 119 12.17 -0.31 -33.71
N MET A 120 10.91 -0.70 -33.93
CA MET A 120 9.89 -0.67 -32.86
C MET A 120 10.28 -1.57 -31.69
N MET A 121 10.76 -2.78 -31.97
CA MET A 121 11.18 -3.73 -30.93
C MET A 121 12.34 -3.19 -30.08
N GLU A 122 13.31 -2.53 -30.72
CA GLU A 122 14.45 -1.90 -30.04
C GLU A 122 14.02 -0.69 -29.20
N ASN A 123 13.26 0.24 -29.78
CA ASN A 123 12.84 1.46 -29.08
C ASN A 123 11.89 1.20 -27.91
N TYR A 124 10.96 0.27 -28.08
CA TYR A 124 10.03 -0.09 -27.01
C TYR A 124 10.60 -1.17 -26.07
N ASN A 125 11.82 -1.63 -26.32
CA ASN A 125 12.49 -2.70 -25.56
C ASN A 125 11.61 -3.97 -25.42
N ILE A 126 10.92 -4.35 -26.50
CA ILE A 126 10.02 -5.52 -26.55
C ILE A 126 10.59 -6.61 -27.45
N SER A 127 10.30 -7.87 -27.13
CA SER A 127 10.84 -9.03 -27.87
C SER A 127 9.89 -9.60 -28.93
N GLY A 128 8.76 -8.94 -29.19
CA GLY A 128 7.83 -9.30 -30.25
C GLY A 128 6.59 -8.43 -30.29
N ILE A 129 5.90 -8.45 -31.43
CA ILE A 129 4.81 -7.57 -31.83
C ILE A 129 3.69 -8.43 -32.42
N VAL A 130 2.44 -8.15 -32.06
CA VAL A 130 1.28 -8.82 -32.65
C VAL A 130 0.96 -8.18 -34.00
N VAL A 131 0.81 -8.99 -35.04
CA VAL A 131 0.49 -8.50 -36.38
C VAL A 131 -1.02 -8.46 -36.54
N VAL A 132 -1.56 -7.29 -36.85
CA VAL A 132 -3.01 -7.07 -37.04
C VAL A 132 -3.29 -6.42 -38.38
N ASN A 133 -4.45 -6.72 -38.98
CA ASN A 133 -4.89 -6.03 -40.19
C ASN A 133 -5.56 -4.68 -39.88
N GLU A 134 -6.03 -4.00 -40.92
CA GLU A 134 -6.68 -2.68 -40.83
C GLU A 134 -7.93 -2.67 -39.94
N VAL A 135 -8.59 -3.82 -39.76
CA VAL A 135 -9.75 -3.99 -38.87
C VAL A 135 -9.37 -4.58 -37.50
N LYS A 136 -8.09 -4.52 -37.10
CA LYS A 136 -7.56 -5.07 -35.83
C LYS A 136 -7.73 -6.58 -35.61
N LYS A 137 -7.94 -7.37 -36.66
CA LYS A 137 -7.88 -8.85 -36.54
C LYS A 137 -6.45 -9.33 -36.55
N VAL A 138 -6.14 -10.29 -35.68
CA VAL A 138 -4.80 -10.88 -35.57
C VAL A 138 -4.51 -11.71 -36.83
N CYS A 139 -3.39 -11.41 -37.48
CA CYS A 139 -2.90 -12.10 -38.68
C CYS A 139 -1.62 -12.91 -38.41
N GLY A 140 -0.92 -12.63 -37.32
CA GLY A 140 0.34 -13.28 -37.00
C GLY A 140 0.99 -12.72 -35.74
N ILE A 141 2.16 -13.25 -35.40
CA ILE A 141 3.06 -12.68 -34.39
C ILE A 141 4.48 -12.64 -34.96
N PHE A 142 5.17 -11.53 -34.75
CA PHE A 142 6.55 -11.32 -35.19
C PHE A 142 7.45 -11.12 -33.97
N THR A 143 8.54 -11.86 -33.88
CA THR A 143 9.43 -11.94 -32.71
C THR A 143 10.90 -11.81 -33.10
N LYS A 144 11.79 -11.72 -32.11
CA LYS A 144 13.24 -11.65 -32.37
C LYS A 144 13.77 -12.82 -33.21
N ARG A 145 13.12 -13.99 -33.14
CA ARG A 145 13.50 -15.19 -33.90
C ARG A 145 13.09 -15.12 -35.38
N ASP A 146 12.15 -14.23 -35.70
CA ASP A 146 11.61 -14.05 -37.04
C ASP A 146 12.38 -12.97 -37.83
N ILE A 147 13.31 -12.26 -37.19
CA ILE A 147 14.17 -11.26 -37.85
C ILE A 147 15.17 -12.00 -38.75
N PRO A 148 15.20 -11.74 -40.07
CA PRO A 148 16.16 -12.35 -40.99
C PRO A 148 17.62 -12.04 -40.61
N PHE A 149 18.53 -12.95 -40.94
CA PHE A 149 19.97 -12.78 -40.69
C PHE A 149 20.66 -11.90 -41.73
N LEU A 150 20.17 -11.87 -42.97
CA LEU A 150 20.76 -11.09 -44.06
C LEU A 150 20.21 -9.66 -44.05
N GLU A 151 21.10 -8.68 -44.09
CA GLU A 151 20.74 -7.25 -44.06
C GLU A 151 19.82 -6.85 -45.22
N GLN A 152 20.00 -7.48 -46.39
CA GLN A 152 19.18 -7.22 -47.57
C GLN A 152 17.71 -7.66 -47.38
N ASP A 153 17.48 -8.73 -46.61
CA ASP A 153 16.14 -9.22 -46.29
C ASP A 153 15.47 -8.35 -45.21
N ILE A 154 16.26 -7.76 -44.30
CA ILE A 154 15.77 -6.78 -43.33
C ILE A 154 15.29 -5.50 -44.03
N GLN A 155 16.02 -5.06 -45.05
CA GLN A 155 15.70 -3.83 -45.80
C GLN A 155 14.50 -4.00 -46.74
N ASN A 156 14.37 -5.15 -47.40
CA ASN A 156 13.38 -5.35 -48.46
C ASN A 156 12.18 -6.24 -48.05
N GLY A 157 12.30 -7.02 -46.98
CA GLY A 157 11.27 -7.95 -46.53
C GLY A 157 10.10 -7.28 -45.82
N THR A 158 8.94 -7.92 -45.87
CA THR A 158 7.76 -7.50 -45.10
C THR A 158 7.52 -8.40 -43.89
N VAL A 159 6.84 -7.87 -42.87
CA VAL A 159 6.49 -8.63 -41.66
C VAL A 159 5.66 -9.87 -42.01
N LYS A 160 4.76 -9.79 -43.00
CA LYS A 160 3.93 -10.92 -43.46
C LYS A 160 4.75 -12.11 -43.95
N ASP A 161 5.92 -11.86 -44.53
CA ASP A 161 6.78 -12.89 -45.09
C ASP A 161 7.54 -13.66 -44.00
N CYS A 162 7.82 -13.00 -42.88
CA CYS A 162 8.65 -13.54 -41.80
C CYS A 162 7.84 -13.95 -40.55
N MET A 163 6.64 -13.41 -40.34
CA MET A 163 5.86 -13.66 -39.12
C MET A 163 5.38 -15.11 -38.99
N THR A 164 5.14 -15.54 -37.75
CA THR A 164 4.37 -16.76 -37.48
C THR A 164 2.88 -16.51 -37.74
N LYS A 165 2.28 -17.23 -38.69
CA LYS A 165 0.86 -17.10 -39.08
C LYS A 165 -0.09 -17.87 -38.16
N ASP A 166 0.32 -19.07 -37.73
CA ASP A 166 -0.45 -19.90 -36.80
C ASP A 166 -0.22 -19.42 -35.36
N VAL A 167 -0.98 -18.39 -34.99
CA VAL A 167 -0.89 -17.77 -33.67
C VAL A 167 -1.57 -18.65 -32.63
N ILE A 168 -0.76 -19.29 -31.80
CA ILE A 168 -1.24 -19.89 -30.55
C ILE A 168 -1.74 -18.76 -29.67
N SER A 169 -3.01 -18.85 -29.26
CA SER A 169 -3.75 -17.80 -28.56
C SER A 169 -4.63 -18.39 -27.48
N ILE A 170 -5.16 -17.52 -26.63
CA ILE A 170 -6.10 -17.87 -25.57
C ILE A 170 -7.35 -16.98 -25.66
N LYS A 171 -8.48 -17.46 -25.16
CA LYS A 171 -9.73 -16.69 -25.16
C LYS A 171 -9.75 -15.69 -24.00
N PRO A 172 -10.47 -14.57 -24.12
CA PRO A 172 -10.75 -13.68 -22.99
C PRO A 172 -11.38 -14.45 -21.82
N GLY A 173 -10.98 -14.12 -20.58
CA GLY A 173 -11.47 -14.73 -19.35
C GLY A 173 -10.82 -16.07 -18.97
N ALA A 174 -9.77 -16.50 -19.66
CA ALA A 174 -9.01 -17.68 -19.28
C ALA A 174 -8.12 -17.42 -18.06
N SER A 175 -7.94 -18.46 -17.24
CA SER A 175 -7.17 -18.41 -16.00
C SER A 175 -5.66 -18.32 -16.23
N ARG A 176 -4.93 -17.89 -15.19
CA ARG A 176 -3.47 -17.88 -15.18
C ARG A 176 -2.89 -19.28 -15.38
N GLU A 177 -3.47 -20.31 -14.74
CA GLU A 177 -3.02 -21.69 -14.88
C GLU A 177 -3.16 -22.19 -16.33
N GLU A 178 -4.29 -21.87 -16.99
CA GLU A 178 -4.50 -22.21 -18.40
C GLU A 178 -3.48 -21.53 -19.30
N ALA A 179 -3.23 -20.23 -19.10
CA ALA A 179 -2.22 -19.48 -19.86
C ALA A 179 -0.80 -20.06 -19.68
N LEU A 180 -0.44 -20.39 -18.43
CA LEU A 180 0.82 -21.05 -18.09
C LEU A 180 0.96 -22.40 -18.79
N LYS A 181 -0.09 -23.22 -18.77
CA LYS A 181 -0.12 -24.52 -19.42
C LYS A 181 0.11 -24.40 -20.93
N ILE A 182 -0.62 -23.50 -21.59
CA ILE A 182 -0.49 -23.28 -23.04
C ILE A 182 0.92 -22.79 -23.38
N LEU A 183 1.48 -21.83 -22.64
CA LEU A 183 2.84 -21.34 -22.89
C LEU A 183 3.90 -22.43 -22.65
N TYR A 184 3.69 -23.28 -21.64
CA TYR A 184 4.58 -24.41 -21.36
C TYR A 184 4.55 -25.46 -22.47
N GLU A 185 3.36 -25.89 -22.89
CA GLU A 185 3.15 -26.90 -23.94
C GLU A 185 3.61 -26.39 -25.31
N SER A 186 3.24 -25.15 -25.65
CA SER A 186 3.58 -24.55 -26.95
C SER A 186 5.03 -24.09 -27.08
N ARG A 187 5.77 -24.04 -25.96
CA ARG A 187 7.13 -23.46 -25.86
C ARG A 187 7.22 -22.04 -26.43
N LYS A 188 6.12 -21.29 -26.38
CA LYS A 188 6.06 -19.87 -26.78
C LYS A 188 6.34 -18.96 -25.60
N GLU A 189 6.77 -17.73 -25.88
CA GLU A 189 7.03 -16.70 -24.87
C GLU A 189 5.88 -15.69 -24.75
N LYS A 190 4.98 -15.68 -25.73
CA LYS A 190 3.91 -14.71 -25.88
C LYS A 190 2.64 -15.44 -26.30
N LEU A 191 1.52 -15.08 -25.69
CA LEU A 191 0.23 -15.69 -25.89
C LEU A 191 -0.82 -14.59 -26.08
N PRO A 192 -1.15 -14.22 -27.33
CA PRO A 192 -2.20 -13.25 -27.61
C PRO A 192 -3.56 -13.72 -27.10
N ILE A 193 -4.34 -12.79 -26.55
CA ILE A 193 -5.73 -13.01 -26.18
C ILE A 193 -6.58 -12.61 -27.38
N ILE A 194 -7.37 -13.54 -27.93
CA ILE A 194 -8.13 -13.33 -29.15
C ILE A 194 -9.59 -13.73 -28.90
N ASP A 195 -10.52 -12.83 -29.23
CA ASP A 195 -11.95 -13.10 -29.11
C ASP A 195 -12.49 -14.01 -30.23
N LYS A 196 -13.78 -14.37 -30.15
CA LYS A 196 -14.43 -15.21 -31.18
C LYS A 196 -14.44 -14.59 -32.58
N GLY A 197 -14.34 -13.27 -32.69
CA GLY A 197 -14.31 -12.53 -33.95
C GLY A 197 -12.91 -12.46 -34.59
N GLY A 198 -11.86 -12.89 -33.87
CA GLY A 198 -10.47 -12.82 -34.29
C GLY A 198 -9.77 -11.51 -33.91
N PHE A 199 -10.39 -10.69 -33.04
CA PHE A 199 -9.81 -9.42 -32.60
C PHE A 199 -8.90 -9.61 -31.40
N LEU A 200 -7.80 -8.86 -31.39
CA LEU A 200 -6.87 -8.82 -30.26
C LEU A 200 -7.56 -8.17 -29.05
N LYS A 201 -7.49 -8.85 -27.90
CA LYS A 201 -7.98 -8.37 -26.60
C LYS A 201 -6.88 -8.19 -25.56
N GLY A 202 -5.67 -8.65 -25.86
CA GLY A 202 -4.50 -8.45 -25.03
C GLY A 202 -3.37 -9.41 -25.36
N LEU A 203 -2.31 -9.40 -24.54
CA LEU A 203 -1.14 -10.25 -24.71
C LEU A 203 -0.62 -10.71 -23.34
N ILE A 204 -0.43 -12.02 -23.18
CA ILE A 204 0.23 -12.59 -22.01
C ILE A 204 1.67 -12.92 -22.37
N THR A 205 2.64 -12.55 -21.53
CA THR A 205 4.04 -12.96 -21.72
C THR A 205 4.52 -13.93 -20.65
N LYS A 206 5.43 -14.83 -21.00
CA LYS A 206 6.05 -15.78 -20.07
C LYS A 206 6.77 -15.06 -18.92
N LYS A 207 7.32 -13.86 -19.15
CA LYS A 207 7.98 -13.05 -18.13
C LYS A 207 7.00 -12.60 -17.06
N ASP A 208 5.78 -12.23 -17.46
CA ASP A 208 4.72 -11.78 -16.53
C ASP A 208 4.14 -12.95 -15.72
N LEU A 209 4.23 -14.17 -16.24
CA LEU A 209 3.77 -15.39 -15.58
C LEU A 209 4.80 -16.05 -14.66
N ALA A 210 6.08 -15.67 -14.72
CA ALA A 210 7.09 -16.17 -13.79
C ALA A 210 6.74 -15.73 -12.35
N PRO A 211 6.80 -16.63 -11.35
CA PRO A 211 6.48 -16.32 -9.96
C PRO A 211 7.63 -15.55 -9.31
N GLU A 212 7.89 -14.33 -9.78
CA GLU A 212 8.91 -13.46 -9.18
C GLU A 212 8.43 -12.90 -7.84
N PHE A 213 7.11 -12.87 -7.62
CA PHE A 213 6.46 -12.32 -6.43
C PHE A 213 5.30 -13.23 -5.97
N PRO A 214 5.59 -14.39 -5.36
CA PRO A 214 4.57 -15.34 -4.92
C PRO A 214 3.70 -14.81 -3.77
N LEU A 215 4.23 -13.86 -2.99
CA LEU A 215 3.56 -13.26 -1.84
C LEU A 215 2.75 -12.01 -2.20
N ALA A 216 2.67 -11.64 -3.49
CA ALA A 216 2.04 -10.39 -3.89
C ALA A 216 0.56 -10.29 -3.45
N THR A 217 0.20 -9.14 -2.87
CA THR A 217 -1.16 -8.78 -2.47
C THR A 217 -1.95 -8.39 -3.70
N LYS A 218 -3.05 -9.09 -3.95
CA LYS A 218 -3.85 -8.95 -5.17
C LYS A 218 -5.34 -8.85 -4.86
N ASP A 219 -6.08 -8.28 -5.80
CA ASP A 219 -7.54 -8.34 -5.83
C ASP A 219 -8.04 -9.69 -6.36
N GLU A 220 -9.37 -9.85 -6.42
CA GLU A 220 -10.04 -11.06 -6.90
C GLU A 220 -9.77 -11.35 -8.39
N GLU A 221 -9.37 -10.35 -9.17
CA GLU A 221 -9.04 -10.46 -10.60
C GLU A 221 -7.56 -10.78 -10.84
N GLY A 222 -6.75 -10.76 -9.77
CA GLY A 222 -5.32 -11.03 -9.81
C GLY A 222 -4.45 -9.82 -10.14
N HIS A 223 -5.01 -8.61 -10.19
CA HIS A 223 -4.24 -7.37 -10.26
C HIS A 223 -3.70 -7.00 -8.87
N LEU A 224 -2.69 -6.13 -8.80
CA LEU A 224 -2.20 -5.65 -7.51
C LEU A 224 -3.30 -4.90 -6.76
N LEU A 225 -3.37 -5.14 -5.44
CA LEU A 225 -4.29 -4.42 -4.57
C LEU A 225 -3.90 -2.95 -4.50
N CYS A 226 -4.89 -2.07 -4.64
CA CYS A 226 -4.73 -0.63 -4.81
C CYS A 226 -5.54 0.11 -3.74
N ALA A 227 -4.85 0.89 -2.91
CA ALA A 227 -5.45 1.70 -1.86
C ALA A 227 -5.14 3.19 -2.04
N LEU A 228 -6.12 4.05 -1.76
CA LEU A 228 -6.00 5.49 -1.92
C LEU A 228 -6.63 6.22 -0.73
N ALA A 229 -5.94 7.22 -0.19
CA ALA A 229 -6.53 8.10 0.80
C ALA A 229 -7.65 8.97 0.20
N LEU A 230 -8.70 9.23 0.97
CA LEU A 230 -9.84 10.04 0.56
C LEU A 230 -10.21 11.04 1.66
N SER A 231 -10.70 12.21 1.23
CA SER A 231 -11.29 13.19 2.14
C SER A 231 -12.67 12.71 2.59
N PRO A 232 -13.06 12.91 3.86
CA PRO A 232 -14.44 12.65 4.26
C PRO A 232 -15.42 13.70 3.70
N LYS A 233 -14.94 14.83 3.17
CA LYS A 233 -15.79 15.89 2.62
C LYS A 233 -16.38 15.43 1.29
N TYR A 234 -17.70 15.23 1.28
CA TYR A 234 -18.43 14.86 0.07
C TYR A 234 -18.31 15.98 -1.00
N PRO A 235 -17.86 15.68 -2.23
CA PRO A 235 -17.72 16.71 -3.26
C PRO A 235 -19.05 17.33 -3.67
N GLU A 236 -19.10 18.66 -3.80
CA GLU A 236 -20.31 19.38 -4.20
C GLU A 236 -20.48 19.49 -5.72
N SER A 237 -19.40 19.41 -6.49
CA SER A 237 -19.45 19.55 -7.95
C SER A 237 -19.62 18.21 -8.66
N SER A 238 -20.44 18.20 -9.72
CA SER A 238 -20.65 17.00 -10.56
C SER A 238 -19.35 16.53 -11.23
N GLN A 239 -18.45 17.45 -11.59
CA GLN A 239 -17.14 17.11 -12.15
C GLN A 239 -16.29 16.32 -11.15
N ALA A 240 -16.23 16.74 -9.88
CA ALA A 240 -15.48 16.03 -8.86
C ALA A 240 -16.07 14.65 -8.57
N LEU A 241 -17.40 14.54 -8.52
CA LEU A 241 -18.09 13.26 -8.35
C LEU A 241 -17.81 12.29 -9.51
N ASN A 242 -17.85 12.78 -10.74
CA ASN A 242 -17.52 11.98 -11.93
C ASN A 242 -16.05 11.53 -11.89
N MET A 243 -15.11 12.41 -11.53
CA MET A 243 -13.70 12.04 -11.40
C MET A 243 -13.49 10.99 -10.30
N LEU A 244 -14.16 11.14 -9.16
CA LEU A 244 -14.09 10.15 -8.08
C LEU A 244 -14.61 8.78 -8.53
N LYS A 245 -15.68 8.75 -9.34
CA LYS A 245 -16.19 7.53 -9.97
C LYS A 245 -15.21 6.91 -10.98
N GLU A 246 -14.46 7.72 -11.71
CA GLU A 246 -13.40 7.21 -12.60
C GLU A 246 -12.21 6.64 -11.81
N ILE A 247 -11.84 7.27 -10.69
CA ILE A 247 -10.79 6.78 -9.79
C ILE A 247 -11.19 5.44 -9.16
N GLU A 248 -12.42 5.35 -8.65
CA GLU A 248 -12.97 4.16 -7.97
C GLU A 248 -12.81 2.87 -8.79
N LYS A 249 -12.91 2.94 -10.12
CA LYS A 249 -12.73 1.77 -11.00
C LYS A 249 -11.39 1.04 -10.80
N TYR A 250 -10.41 1.70 -10.20
CA TYR A 250 -9.06 1.20 -9.98
C TYR A 250 -8.68 1.11 -8.50
N VAL A 251 -9.56 1.53 -7.58
CA VAL A 251 -9.28 1.56 -6.13
C VAL A 251 -10.10 0.50 -5.44
N ASP A 252 -9.43 -0.43 -4.78
CA ASP A 252 -10.10 -1.48 -4.00
C ASP A 252 -10.52 -0.96 -2.63
N ILE A 253 -9.66 -0.14 -2.01
CA ILE A 253 -9.85 0.35 -0.63
C ILE A 253 -9.60 1.85 -0.55
N PHE A 254 -10.60 2.60 -0.09
CA PHE A 254 -10.43 3.99 0.30
C PHE A 254 -10.07 4.09 1.80
N PHE A 255 -9.08 4.92 2.09
CA PHE A 255 -8.70 5.27 3.46
C PHE A 255 -9.18 6.68 3.76
N ILE A 256 -10.21 6.84 4.59
CA ILE A 256 -10.55 8.17 5.12
C ILE A 256 -9.42 8.58 6.06
N ASP A 257 -8.68 9.61 5.64
CA ASP A 257 -7.41 10.00 6.29
C ASP A 257 -7.48 11.45 6.76
N VAL A 258 -7.91 11.61 8.02
CA VAL A 258 -7.96 12.87 8.76
C VAL A 258 -7.24 12.76 10.10
N ALA A 259 -6.85 13.89 10.68
CA ALA A 259 -6.12 13.89 11.97
C ALA A 259 -6.96 13.32 13.12
N ASP A 260 -8.28 13.58 13.10
CA ASP A 260 -9.26 13.08 14.06
C ASP A 260 -10.58 12.81 13.32
N PHE A 261 -10.95 11.55 13.13
CA PHE A 261 -12.17 11.17 12.44
C PHE A 261 -13.42 11.31 13.32
N TYR A 262 -13.26 11.51 14.63
CA TYR A 262 -14.38 11.60 15.58
C TYR A 262 -15.05 12.98 15.56
N LYS A 263 -15.36 13.46 14.36
CA LYS A 263 -16.06 14.72 14.07
C LYS A 263 -17.33 14.43 13.27
N LYS A 264 -18.42 15.10 13.64
CA LYS A 264 -19.73 14.89 13.00
C LYS A 264 -19.69 15.07 11.48
N ASP A 265 -19.05 16.14 11.00
CA ASP A 265 -19.00 16.43 9.57
C ASP A 265 -18.22 15.37 8.78
N ASP A 266 -17.16 14.81 9.38
CA ASP A 266 -16.35 13.76 8.75
C ASP A 266 -17.12 12.44 8.68
N ILE A 267 -17.84 12.10 9.76
CA ILE A 267 -18.71 10.92 9.84
C ILE A 267 -19.85 11.04 8.81
N ASP A 268 -20.58 12.16 8.82
CA ASP A 268 -21.73 12.38 7.94
C ASP A 268 -21.29 12.42 6.46
N GLY A 269 -20.14 13.02 6.17
CA GLY A 269 -19.56 13.07 4.82
C GLY A 269 -19.13 11.69 4.33
N THR A 270 -18.47 10.91 5.19
CA THR A 270 -18.06 9.53 4.89
C THR A 270 -19.26 8.62 4.65
N ALA A 271 -20.33 8.75 5.45
CA ALA A 271 -21.55 7.95 5.24
C ALA A 271 -22.19 8.23 3.88
N LYS A 272 -22.09 9.46 3.35
CA LYS A 272 -22.52 9.78 1.98
C LYS A 272 -21.59 9.17 0.92
N LEU A 273 -20.27 9.25 1.13
CA LEU A 273 -19.28 8.65 0.24
C LEU A 273 -19.47 7.13 0.14
N MET A 274 -19.65 6.44 1.27
CA MET A 274 -19.88 4.99 1.29
C MET A 274 -21.18 4.57 0.60
N ARG A 275 -22.20 5.42 0.51
CA ARG A 275 -23.42 5.15 -0.28
C ARG A 275 -23.23 5.44 -1.77
N PHE A 276 -22.32 6.37 -2.08
CA PHE A 276 -22.02 6.76 -3.45
C PHE A 276 -21.04 5.79 -4.11
N LEU A 277 -20.08 5.24 -3.35
CA LEU A 277 -18.98 4.39 -3.78
C LEU A 277 -19.23 2.92 -3.37
N GLU A 278 -18.70 1.99 -4.17
CA GLU A 278 -18.77 0.54 -4.00
C GLU A 278 -17.45 -0.07 -3.49
N SER A 279 -16.32 0.66 -3.50
CA SER A 279 -15.06 0.20 -2.89
C SER A 279 -15.15 0.06 -1.38
N ASP A 280 -14.26 -0.72 -0.77
CA ASP A 280 -14.19 -0.87 0.68
C ASP A 280 -13.54 0.34 1.36
N PHE A 281 -13.79 0.52 2.66
CA PHE A 281 -13.38 1.69 3.44
C PHE A 281 -12.68 1.32 4.74
N VAL A 282 -11.58 2.02 4.99
CA VAL A 282 -10.92 2.13 6.29
C VAL A 282 -11.11 3.54 6.83
N LEU A 283 -11.50 3.66 8.09
CA LEU A 283 -11.81 4.95 8.71
C LEU A 283 -10.78 5.34 9.77
N GLY A 284 -10.25 6.57 9.71
CA GLY A 284 -9.33 7.07 10.73
C GLY A 284 -8.85 8.51 10.54
N ASN A 285 -8.02 9.04 11.45
CA ASN A 285 -7.53 8.36 12.64
C ASN A 285 -8.45 8.57 13.85
N ILE A 286 -8.46 7.58 14.74
CA ILE A 286 -9.04 7.69 16.09
C ILE A 286 -8.04 7.18 17.13
N GLY A 287 -8.35 7.31 18.42
CA GLY A 287 -7.46 6.78 19.45
C GLY A 287 -8.03 6.58 20.85
N THR A 288 -9.36 6.55 20.98
CA THR A 288 -10.03 6.28 22.25
C THR A 288 -11.10 5.21 22.06
N TYR A 289 -11.38 4.46 23.13
CA TYR A 289 -12.45 3.46 23.14
C TYR A 289 -13.79 4.10 22.77
N GLN A 290 -14.09 5.28 23.32
CA GLN A 290 -15.38 5.96 23.09
C GLN A 290 -15.57 6.40 21.64
N ALA A 291 -14.49 6.84 20.96
CA ALA A 291 -14.56 7.18 19.55
C ALA A 291 -14.87 5.93 18.71
N ALA A 292 -14.17 4.82 18.98
CA ALA A 292 -14.40 3.55 18.29
C ALA A 292 -15.81 3.00 18.55
N GLU A 293 -16.25 2.94 19.81
CA GLU A 293 -17.61 2.54 20.18
C GLU A 293 -18.66 3.32 19.39
N TYR A 294 -18.53 4.65 19.34
CA TYR A 294 -19.50 5.48 18.63
C TYR A 294 -19.50 5.18 17.12
N ILE A 295 -18.32 5.13 16.51
CA ILE A 295 -18.15 4.87 15.07
C ILE A 295 -18.71 3.49 14.68
N ILE A 296 -18.46 2.46 15.49
CA ILE A 296 -18.87 1.09 15.20
C ILE A 296 -20.38 0.90 15.48
N SER A 297 -20.90 1.45 16.58
CA SER A 297 -22.24 1.10 17.07
C SER A 297 -23.34 2.14 16.82
N LYS A 298 -22.98 3.38 16.46
CA LYS A 298 -23.95 4.50 16.34
C LYS A 298 -23.99 5.14 14.95
N CYS A 299 -22.98 4.93 14.12
CA CYS A 299 -22.92 5.53 12.79
C CYS A 299 -23.60 4.65 11.74
N ASP A 300 -24.29 5.29 10.79
CA ASP A 300 -25.00 4.65 9.68
C ASP A 300 -24.07 4.49 8.46
N PHE A 301 -23.03 3.67 8.64
CA PHE A 301 -22.11 3.27 7.59
C PHE A 301 -22.59 2.00 6.89
N VAL A 302 -22.13 1.78 5.65
CA VAL A 302 -22.42 0.54 4.91
C VAL A 302 -21.57 -0.58 5.49
N GLU A 303 -22.17 -1.43 6.31
CA GLU A 303 -21.47 -2.42 7.15
C GLU A 303 -20.55 -3.34 6.33
N GLU A 304 -20.98 -3.79 5.16
CA GLU A 304 -20.18 -4.72 4.33
C GLU A 304 -18.93 -4.08 3.75
N ARG A 305 -18.92 -2.74 3.62
CA ARG A 305 -17.80 -1.96 3.07
C ARG A 305 -16.96 -1.29 4.14
N PHE A 306 -17.40 -1.27 5.39
CA PHE A 306 -16.59 -0.79 6.50
C PHE A 306 -15.70 -1.94 6.99
N ILE A 307 -14.43 -1.95 6.56
CA ILE A 307 -13.56 -3.12 6.75
C ILE A 307 -12.49 -2.94 7.82
N GLY A 308 -12.26 -1.72 8.29
CA GLY A 308 -11.28 -1.49 9.35
C GLY A 308 -11.15 -0.08 9.86
N LEU A 309 -10.42 0.06 10.95
CA LEU A 309 -10.12 1.31 11.63
C LEU A 309 -8.62 1.59 11.61
N LYS A 310 -8.25 2.85 11.39
CA LYS A 310 -6.88 3.33 11.50
C LYS A 310 -6.73 4.19 12.76
N VAL A 311 -5.68 3.92 13.55
CA VAL A 311 -5.49 4.55 14.86
C VAL A 311 -4.14 5.20 15.02
N GLY A 312 -4.05 6.13 15.97
CA GLY A 312 -2.83 6.83 16.32
C GLY A 312 -2.95 8.31 16.00
N MET A 313 -2.85 9.15 17.03
CA MET A 313 -2.97 10.60 16.90
C MET A 313 -1.81 11.28 17.62
N GLY A 314 -1.03 12.09 16.89
CA GLY A 314 0.12 12.79 17.50
C GLY A 314 1.37 11.92 17.68
N SER A 315 1.45 10.73 17.07
CA SER A 315 2.55 9.76 17.24
C SER A 315 3.51 9.67 16.07
N GLY A 316 3.15 10.21 14.91
CA GLY A 316 4.03 10.19 13.75
C GLY A 316 5.32 10.95 14.03
N SER A 317 6.46 10.48 13.52
CA SER A 317 7.80 11.06 13.73
C SER A 317 7.97 12.52 13.29
N ILE A 318 6.99 13.02 12.56
CA ILE A 318 6.91 14.34 11.91
C ILE A 318 5.59 15.06 12.26
N CYS A 319 4.81 14.51 13.19
CA CYS A 319 3.58 15.07 13.69
C CYS A 319 3.86 15.90 14.95
N THR A 320 3.27 17.08 15.04
CA THR A 320 3.40 17.97 16.20
C THR A 320 2.05 18.29 16.84
N THR A 321 0.96 17.63 16.44
CA THR A 321 -0.40 17.85 16.96
C THR A 321 -0.46 17.85 18.48
N SER A 322 0.12 16.85 19.15
CA SER A 322 0.10 16.75 20.62
C SER A 322 0.84 17.90 21.30
N ILE A 323 1.95 18.35 20.72
CA ILE A 323 2.75 19.47 21.22
C ILE A 323 2.00 20.81 21.01
N GLN A 324 1.37 20.98 19.85
CA GLN A 324 0.73 22.24 19.47
C GLN A 324 -0.67 22.42 20.07
N THR A 325 -1.41 21.32 20.27
CA THR A 325 -2.82 21.36 20.70
C THR A 325 -3.04 20.80 22.10
N GLY A 326 -2.10 20.02 22.63
CA GLY A 326 -2.28 19.28 23.89
C GLY A 326 -3.16 18.03 23.77
N VAL A 327 -3.61 17.67 22.56
CA VAL A 327 -4.47 16.51 22.30
C VAL A 327 -3.68 15.44 21.54
N GLY A 328 -3.76 14.18 22.00
CA GLY A 328 -3.13 13.07 21.32
C GLY A 328 -3.52 11.73 21.93
N ALA A 329 -3.28 10.67 21.17
CA ALA A 329 -3.46 9.29 21.57
C ALA A 329 -2.29 8.49 20.99
N PRO A 330 -1.24 8.22 21.77
CA PRO A 330 -0.07 7.50 21.31
C PRO A 330 -0.41 6.15 20.68
N THR A 331 0.25 5.74 19.60
CA THR A 331 -0.19 4.59 18.78
C THR A 331 -0.38 3.30 19.57
N LEU A 332 0.53 2.94 20.49
CA LEU A 332 0.35 1.75 21.35
C LEU A 332 -0.94 1.85 22.18
N PHE A 333 -1.13 2.96 22.90
CA PHE A 333 -2.32 3.24 23.70
C PHE A 333 -3.60 3.23 22.84
N ALA A 334 -3.60 3.95 21.73
CA ALA A 334 -4.72 4.04 20.80
C ALA A 334 -5.12 2.67 20.23
N THR A 335 -4.13 1.82 19.93
CA THR A 335 -4.36 0.46 19.43
C THR A 335 -5.06 -0.38 20.48
N ALA A 336 -4.56 -0.41 21.73
CA ALA A 336 -5.22 -1.14 22.82
C ALA A 336 -6.68 -0.68 23.03
N GLN A 337 -6.90 0.63 23.09
CA GLN A 337 -8.23 1.21 23.31
C GLN A 337 -9.25 0.83 22.23
N VAL A 338 -8.81 0.82 20.96
CA VAL A 338 -9.70 0.54 19.84
C VAL A 338 -9.83 -0.97 19.61
N ALA A 339 -8.82 -1.77 19.94
CA ALA A 339 -8.89 -3.23 19.91
C ALA A 339 -10.01 -3.75 20.82
N ASP A 340 -10.08 -3.25 22.06
CA ASP A 340 -11.15 -3.61 23.01
C ASP A 340 -12.53 -3.24 22.45
N ALA A 341 -12.70 -2.04 21.90
CA ALA A 341 -13.97 -1.62 21.30
C ALA A 341 -14.36 -2.45 20.05
N ILE A 342 -13.38 -2.82 19.22
CA ILE A 342 -13.62 -3.72 18.07
C ILE A 342 -14.10 -5.09 18.58
N GLN A 343 -13.46 -5.64 19.61
CA GLN A 343 -13.84 -6.91 20.19
C GLN A 343 -15.27 -6.88 20.77
N ASP A 344 -15.65 -5.79 21.44
CA ASP A 344 -16.95 -5.65 22.08
C ASP A 344 -18.10 -5.41 21.08
N TYR A 345 -17.83 -4.69 19.98
CA TYR A 345 -18.90 -4.22 19.08
C TYR A 345 -18.89 -4.82 17.68
N ASN A 346 -17.73 -5.06 17.07
CA ASN A 346 -17.64 -5.67 15.73
C ASN A 346 -16.27 -6.34 15.48
N PRO A 347 -16.07 -7.61 15.87
CA PRO A 347 -14.79 -8.30 15.77
C PRO A 347 -14.38 -8.65 14.33
N LYS A 348 -15.16 -8.25 13.31
CA LYS A 348 -14.79 -8.43 11.89
C LYS A 348 -13.94 -7.27 11.36
N LEU A 349 -13.93 -6.12 12.04
CA LEU A 349 -13.14 -4.97 11.62
C LEU A 349 -11.65 -5.22 11.89
N ALA A 350 -10.82 -4.95 10.88
CA ALA A 350 -9.38 -4.96 11.07
C ALA A 350 -8.90 -3.66 11.76
N LEU A 351 -7.84 -3.77 12.55
CA LEU A 351 -7.21 -2.64 13.24
C LEU A 351 -5.82 -2.32 12.68
N ILE A 352 -5.61 -1.06 12.30
CA ILE A 352 -4.36 -0.58 11.71
C ILE A 352 -3.69 0.41 12.66
N ALA A 353 -2.56 0.02 13.24
CA ALA A 353 -1.72 0.88 14.06
C ALA A 353 -0.86 1.80 13.17
N ASP A 354 -1.11 3.12 13.17
CA ASP A 354 -0.45 4.10 12.29
C ASP A 354 0.50 5.02 13.06
N GLY A 355 1.78 5.02 12.65
CA GLY A 355 2.81 5.90 13.20
C GLY A 355 3.42 5.45 14.54
N GLY A 356 4.44 6.18 15.01
CA GLY A 356 5.13 5.91 16.28
C GLY A 356 6.23 4.84 16.21
N PHE A 357 6.33 4.08 15.13
CA PHE A 357 7.36 3.05 14.96
C PHE A 357 8.74 3.65 14.67
N THR A 358 9.75 3.18 15.39
CA THR A 358 11.14 3.63 15.25
C THR A 358 12.09 2.48 14.89
N LYS A 359 11.71 1.25 15.21
CA LYS A 359 12.54 0.04 15.04
C LYS A 359 11.69 -1.21 14.80
N PRO A 360 12.25 -2.27 14.20
CA PRO A 360 11.53 -3.52 13.95
C PRO A 360 10.91 -4.15 15.21
N GLY A 361 11.53 -3.98 16.38
CA GLY A 361 11.01 -4.49 17.66
C GLY A 361 9.73 -3.81 18.16
N ASP A 362 9.28 -2.72 17.54
CA ASP A 362 8.01 -2.07 17.87
C ASP A 362 6.81 -2.80 17.21
N LEU A 363 7.04 -3.52 16.09
CA LEU A 363 6.00 -4.27 15.36
C LEU A 363 5.31 -5.32 16.24
N PRO A 364 6.01 -6.29 16.88
CA PRO A 364 5.36 -7.29 17.72
C PRO A 364 4.55 -6.64 18.86
N LYS A 365 5.00 -5.50 19.40
CA LYS A 365 4.27 -4.79 20.46
C LYS A 365 2.91 -4.28 19.96
N ALA A 366 2.82 -3.77 18.74
CA ALA A 366 1.56 -3.33 18.15
C ALA A 366 0.57 -4.49 17.96
N PHE A 367 1.05 -5.63 17.46
CA PHE A 367 0.22 -6.83 17.31
C PHE A 367 -0.21 -7.41 18.67
N ALA A 368 0.66 -7.35 19.69
CA ALA A 368 0.32 -7.78 21.04
C ALA A 368 -0.80 -6.96 21.69
N VAL A 369 -0.96 -5.69 21.31
CA VAL A 369 -2.09 -4.84 21.77
C VAL A 369 -3.28 -4.83 20.79
N GLY A 370 -3.37 -5.80 19.89
CA GLY A 370 -4.58 -6.05 19.10
C GLY A 370 -4.57 -5.55 17.65
N ALA A 371 -3.46 -4.99 17.14
CA ALA A 371 -3.41 -4.64 15.72
C ALA A 371 -3.56 -5.88 14.82
N ASP A 372 -4.12 -5.68 13.61
CA ASP A 372 -4.09 -6.63 12.49
C ASP A 372 -3.00 -6.25 11.49
N LEU A 373 -2.75 -4.94 11.32
CA LEU A 373 -1.76 -4.38 10.42
C LEU A 373 -1.06 -3.18 11.06
N ILE A 374 0.13 -2.85 10.56
CA ILE A 374 0.83 -1.61 10.89
C ILE A 374 0.95 -0.72 9.66
N MET A 375 0.91 0.60 9.88
CA MET A 375 1.19 1.61 8.89
C MET A 375 2.33 2.51 9.35
N SER A 376 3.30 2.77 8.48
CA SER A 376 4.42 3.66 8.79
C SER A 376 4.75 4.56 7.60
N GLY A 377 5.06 5.81 7.89
CA GLY A 377 5.73 6.69 6.93
C GLY A 377 7.24 6.68 7.11
N HIS A 378 7.71 6.65 8.36
CA HIS A 378 9.12 6.82 8.72
C HIS A 378 10.03 5.74 8.12
N PHE A 379 9.60 4.48 8.14
CA PHE A 379 10.39 3.37 7.59
C PHE A 379 10.61 3.47 6.08
N PHE A 380 9.69 4.11 5.36
CA PHE A 380 9.66 4.08 3.90
C PHE A 380 10.04 5.41 3.26
N ALA A 381 9.99 6.53 3.99
CA ALA A 381 10.30 7.85 3.45
C ALA A 381 11.71 7.96 2.84
N GLY A 382 12.67 7.20 3.40
CA GLY A 382 14.07 7.20 2.94
C GLY A 382 14.39 6.19 1.83
N THR A 383 13.42 5.43 1.31
CA THR A 383 13.71 4.39 0.32
C THR A 383 13.87 4.97 -1.10
N GLU A 384 14.40 4.18 -2.02
CA GLU A 384 14.48 4.54 -3.44
C GLU A 384 13.09 4.88 -4.02
N GLU A 385 12.08 4.06 -3.71
CA GLU A 385 10.72 4.12 -4.26
C GLU A 385 9.86 5.26 -3.70
N SER A 386 10.26 5.88 -2.59
CA SER A 386 9.53 7.02 -2.06
C SER A 386 9.60 8.22 -3.02
N PRO A 387 8.58 9.08 -3.10
CA PRO A 387 8.63 10.28 -3.93
C PRO A 387 9.75 11.26 -3.54
N GLY A 388 10.25 12.00 -4.53
CA GLY A 388 11.27 13.03 -4.33
C GLY A 388 12.69 12.56 -4.64
N PHE A 389 13.63 13.51 -4.61
CA PHE A 389 15.01 13.29 -5.03
C PHE A 389 15.93 12.95 -3.86
N ILE A 390 16.97 12.18 -4.14
CA ILE A 390 18.06 11.92 -3.19
C ILE A 390 18.98 13.13 -3.17
N ASP A 391 19.22 13.68 -1.99
CA ASP A 391 20.16 14.76 -1.74
C ASP A 391 21.33 14.26 -0.87
N THR A 392 22.36 15.09 -0.64
CA THR A 392 23.52 14.76 0.19
C THR A 392 23.78 15.84 1.23
N ILE A 393 23.67 15.49 2.51
CA ILE A 393 23.98 16.37 3.65
C ILE A 393 25.11 15.77 4.46
N ALA A 394 26.19 16.55 4.66
CA ALA A 394 27.38 16.12 5.40
C ALA A 394 27.94 14.75 4.94
N GLY A 395 27.94 14.52 3.62
CA GLY A 395 28.43 13.28 3.00
C GLY A 395 27.48 12.07 3.12
N ARG A 396 26.28 12.24 3.66
CA ARG A 396 25.26 11.17 3.76
C ARG A 396 24.12 11.45 2.78
N LYS A 397 23.68 10.40 2.07
CA LYS A 397 22.49 10.44 1.23
C LYS A 397 21.24 10.60 2.10
N VAL A 398 20.34 11.49 1.71
CA VAL A 398 19.09 11.79 2.43
C VAL A 398 17.94 11.99 1.45
N LYS A 399 16.71 11.88 1.94
CA LYS A 399 15.48 12.26 1.22
C LYS A 399 14.62 13.18 2.07
N VAL A 400 13.78 13.98 1.42
CA VAL A 400 12.83 14.87 2.11
C VAL A 400 11.70 14.03 2.70
N TYR A 401 11.37 14.29 3.95
CA TYR A 401 10.23 13.69 4.63
C TYR A 401 9.43 14.77 5.36
N ARG A 402 8.14 14.86 5.06
CA ARG A 402 7.30 15.94 5.59
C ARG A 402 5.92 15.45 6.01
N GLY A 403 5.39 16.09 7.04
CA GLY A 403 4.02 15.84 7.49
C GLY A 403 3.01 16.52 6.61
N MET A 404 1.88 15.84 6.41
CA MET A 404 0.76 16.42 5.68
C MET A 404 0.19 17.67 6.39
N GLY A 405 0.51 17.87 7.67
CA GLY A 405 0.19 19.08 8.45
C GLY A 405 1.26 20.18 8.40
N SER A 406 2.38 19.95 7.71
CA SER A 406 3.45 20.94 7.55
C SER A 406 3.03 22.07 6.61
N LYS A 407 3.75 23.20 6.67
CA LYS A 407 3.47 24.35 5.80
C LYS A 407 3.69 23.99 4.32
N GLU A 408 4.77 23.27 4.04
CA GLU A 408 5.18 22.86 2.70
C GLU A 408 4.14 21.95 2.06
N ALA A 409 3.64 20.95 2.79
CA ALA A 409 2.58 20.05 2.30
C ALA A 409 1.27 20.79 2.05
N ARG A 410 0.90 21.73 2.93
CA ARG A 410 -0.33 22.53 2.80
C ARG A 410 -0.26 23.60 1.69
N THR A 411 0.93 23.96 1.21
CA THR A 411 1.09 24.99 0.18
C THR A 411 0.47 24.56 -1.16
N PHE A 412 0.39 23.26 -1.42
CA PHE A 412 -0.24 22.70 -2.62
C PHE A 412 -1.78 22.76 -2.59
N GLY A 413 -2.41 22.98 -1.43
CA GLY A 413 -3.84 23.30 -1.31
C GLY A 413 -4.83 22.13 -1.39
N TYR A 414 -4.38 20.88 -1.59
CA TYR A 414 -5.27 19.73 -1.83
C TYR A 414 -5.79 19.02 -0.55
N ILE A 415 -5.35 19.44 0.66
CA ILE A 415 -5.63 18.74 1.94
C ILE A 415 -6.11 19.68 3.06
N SER A 416 -6.88 20.72 2.74
CA SER A 416 -7.33 21.72 3.72
C SER A 416 -8.27 21.15 4.80
N ASP A 417 -9.04 20.12 4.45
CA ASP A 417 -10.05 19.45 5.28
C ASP A 417 -9.46 18.48 6.30
N ARG A 418 -8.17 18.13 6.19
CA ARG A 418 -7.49 17.19 7.09
C ARG A 418 -7.34 17.73 8.52
N TYR A 419 -7.41 19.06 8.71
CA TYR A 419 -7.20 19.80 9.96
C TYR A 419 -8.35 20.79 10.21
N ILE A 420 -8.45 21.33 11.42
CA ILE A 420 -9.53 22.27 11.81
C ILE A 420 -9.59 23.47 10.85
N GLU A 421 -10.73 23.65 10.16
CA GLU A 421 -10.95 24.76 9.24
C GLU A 421 -10.83 26.12 9.98
N GLY A 422 -9.95 27.00 9.49
CA GLY A 422 -9.72 28.33 10.07
C GLY A 422 -8.44 28.48 10.93
N SER A 423 -7.80 27.38 11.36
CA SER A 423 -6.54 27.43 12.14
C SER A 423 -5.28 27.61 11.25
N LYS A 424 -5.34 28.48 10.23
CA LYS A 424 -4.27 28.64 9.21
C LYS A 424 -2.89 29.01 9.78
N MET A 425 -2.81 29.48 11.03
CA MET A 425 -1.55 29.89 11.67
C MET A 425 -0.80 28.74 12.37
N LEU A 426 -1.48 27.68 12.82
CA LEU A 426 -0.83 26.56 13.52
C LEU A 426 -0.44 25.46 12.52
N THR A 427 0.80 24.97 12.64
CA THR A 427 1.36 23.87 11.83
C THR A 427 1.48 22.63 12.71
N GLU A 428 0.83 21.55 12.30
CA GLU A 428 0.77 20.28 13.07
C GLU A 428 1.70 19.20 12.50
N GLY A 429 2.63 19.61 11.63
CA GLY A 429 3.70 18.75 11.15
C GLY A 429 4.95 19.53 10.77
N VAL A 430 6.06 18.80 10.66
CA VAL A 430 7.37 19.33 10.26
C VAL A 430 7.80 18.79 8.90
N SER A 431 8.73 19.47 8.25
CA SER A 431 9.41 19.03 7.02
C SER A 431 10.91 18.99 7.29
N ASN A 432 11.55 17.85 7.07
CA ASN A 432 12.99 17.68 7.27
C ASN A 432 13.56 16.59 6.36
N TYR A 433 14.84 16.26 6.53
CA TYR A 433 15.50 15.17 5.84
C TYR A 433 15.55 13.90 6.70
N VAL A 434 15.39 12.75 6.06
CA VAL A 434 15.66 11.43 6.62
C VAL A 434 16.82 10.78 5.87
N PRO A 435 17.61 9.90 6.52
CA PRO A 435 18.63 9.12 5.84
C PRO A 435 18.05 8.30 4.69
N TYR A 436 18.79 8.19 3.59
CA TYR A 436 18.50 7.19 2.56
C TYR A 436 18.78 5.80 3.12
N VAL A 437 17.81 4.89 3.01
CA VAL A 437 17.87 3.55 3.63
C VAL A 437 17.97 2.40 2.62
N GLY A 438 18.13 2.70 1.32
CA GLY A 438 18.18 1.69 0.26
C GLY A 438 16.84 1.51 -0.44
N ASP A 439 16.61 0.34 -1.02
CA ASP A 439 15.32 -0.03 -1.61
C ASP A 439 14.33 -0.52 -0.55
N VAL A 440 13.05 -0.56 -0.93
CA VAL A 440 11.98 -1.06 -0.05
C VAL A 440 12.13 -2.55 0.28
N ASP A 441 12.83 -3.33 -0.55
CA ASP A 441 13.06 -4.77 -0.35
C ASP A 441 13.88 -5.01 0.90
N GLY A 442 15.01 -4.31 1.03
CA GLY A 442 15.87 -4.39 2.21
C GLY A 442 15.15 -3.94 3.48
N VAL A 443 14.35 -2.87 3.39
CA VAL A 443 13.53 -2.39 4.52
C VAL A 443 12.49 -3.43 4.93
N LEU A 444 11.70 -3.96 3.99
CA LEU A 444 10.68 -4.96 4.29
C LEU A 444 11.28 -6.27 4.80
N ALA A 445 12.42 -6.70 4.27
CA ALA A 445 13.13 -7.88 4.78
C ALA A 445 13.52 -7.70 6.25
N THR A 446 14.06 -6.53 6.60
CA THR A 446 14.44 -6.19 7.98
C THR A 446 13.23 -6.16 8.92
N LEU A 447 12.13 -5.53 8.48
CA LEU A 447 10.90 -5.46 9.27
C LEU A 447 10.26 -6.85 9.45
N LYS A 448 10.23 -7.67 8.38
CA LYS A 448 9.75 -9.05 8.42
C LYS A 448 10.56 -9.90 9.39
N GLU A 449 11.88 -9.80 9.34
CA GLU A 449 12.77 -10.53 10.24
C GLU A 449 12.57 -10.09 11.70
N GLY A 450 12.50 -8.78 11.95
CA GLY A 450 12.25 -8.25 13.30
C GLY A 450 10.92 -8.70 13.89
N LEU A 451 9.84 -8.69 13.08
CA LEU A 451 8.54 -9.21 13.50
C LEU A 451 8.60 -10.72 13.77
N SER A 452 9.14 -11.50 12.84
CA SER A 452 9.22 -12.97 12.97
C SER A 452 10.03 -13.39 14.20
N ASN A 453 11.19 -12.77 14.42
CA ASN A 453 12.02 -13.02 15.59
C ASN A 453 11.30 -12.59 16.88
N GLY A 454 10.64 -11.43 16.88
CA GLY A 454 9.83 -10.98 18.01
C GLY A 454 8.73 -11.98 18.38
N MET A 455 8.02 -12.51 17.38
CA MET A 455 6.99 -13.54 17.58
C MET A 455 7.57 -14.86 18.12
N ILE A 456 8.73 -15.29 17.61
CA ILE A 456 9.43 -16.48 18.13
C ILE A 456 9.81 -16.31 19.60
N TYR A 457 10.37 -15.17 20.00
CA TYR A 457 10.69 -14.89 21.40
C TYR A 457 9.45 -14.78 22.28
N ALA A 458 8.34 -14.30 21.73
CA ALA A 458 7.05 -14.23 22.41
C ALA A 458 6.32 -15.58 22.49
N GLY A 459 6.80 -16.62 21.80
CA GLY A 459 6.08 -17.90 21.70
C GLY A 459 4.83 -17.85 20.82
N ALA A 460 4.72 -16.85 19.94
CA ALA A 460 3.58 -16.65 19.05
C ALA A 460 3.86 -17.23 17.65
N LYS A 461 3.03 -18.17 17.19
CA LYS A 461 3.17 -18.79 15.86
C LYS A 461 2.42 -18.01 14.77
N SER A 462 1.46 -17.18 15.17
CA SER A 462 0.64 -16.33 14.29
C SER A 462 0.37 -14.95 14.86
N ILE A 463 -0.08 -13.99 14.04
CA ILE A 463 -0.53 -12.66 14.51
C ILE A 463 -1.63 -12.78 15.58
N LYS A 464 -2.51 -13.79 15.45
CA LYS A 464 -3.52 -14.09 16.46
C LYS A 464 -2.89 -14.50 17.79
N ASP A 465 -1.89 -15.38 17.77
CA ASP A 465 -1.18 -15.79 19.00
C ASP A 465 -0.42 -14.62 19.62
N MET A 466 0.05 -13.67 18.80
CA MET A 466 0.75 -12.49 19.29
C MET A 466 -0.12 -11.65 20.23
N ARG A 467 -1.45 -11.60 20.01
CA ARG A 467 -2.41 -10.88 20.88
C ARG A 467 -2.50 -11.43 22.29
N GLU A 468 -2.18 -12.72 22.45
CA GLU A 468 -2.16 -13.38 23.76
C GLU A 468 -0.82 -13.18 24.49
N SER A 469 0.15 -12.52 23.86
CA SER A 469 1.47 -12.29 24.44
C SER A 469 1.43 -11.29 25.58
N SER A 470 2.16 -11.59 26.65
CA SER A 470 2.25 -10.72 27.81
C SER A 470 3.16 -9.51 27.54
N LEU A 471 2.74 -8.33 28.01
CA LEU A 471 3.53 -7.10 27.98
C LEU A 471 3.96 -6.70 29.40
N GLY A 472 5.19 -6.19 29.51
CA GLY A 472 5.72 -5.60 30.74
C GLY A 472 6.02 -4.12 30.54
N ILE A 473 5.61 -3.29 31.51
CA ILE A 473 6.00 -1.86 31.54
C ILE A 473 7.46 -1.76 31.99
N VAL A 474 8.23 -0.96 31.26
CA VAL A 474 9.64 -0.70 31.55
C VAL A 474 9.78 0.70 32.13
N SER A 475 10.43 0.81 33.29
CA SER A 475 10.77 2.12 33.86
C SER A 475 11.81 2.84 33.01
N ILE A 476 11.96 4.16 33.20
CA ILE A 476 13.00 4.96 32.52
C ILE A 476 14.41 4.39 32.74
N VAL A 477 14.69 3.81 33.92
CA VAL A 477 15.99 3.18 34.19
C VAL A 477 16.13 1.85 33.46
N GLY A 478 15.06 1.06 33.40
CA GLY A 478 15.04 -0.18 32.62
C GLY A 478 15.22 0.06 31.12
N GLN A 479 14.66 1.14 30.57
CA GLN A 479 14.89 1.51 29.17
C GLN A 479 16.38 1.72 28.87
N ARG A 480 17.12 2.33 29.78
CA ARG A 480 18.57 2.53 29.63
C ARG A 480 19.35 1.22 29.66
N GLU A 481 18.96 0.28 30.53
CA GLU A 481 19.55 -1.07 30.58
C GLU A 481 19.31 -1.84 29.28
N THR A 482 18.13 -1.68 28.68
CA THR A 482 17.76 -2.43 27.46
C THR A 482 18.44 -1.92 26.18
N GLN A 483 19.08 -0.74 26.22
CA GLN A 483 19.84 -0.20 25.09
C GLN A 483 21.33 -0.55 25.20
N PRO A 484 22.07 -0.66 24.07
CA PRO A 484 23.52 -0.79 24.13
C PRO A 484 24.16 0.32 24.97
N HIS A 485 24.96 -0.04 25.96
CA HIS A 485 25.62 0.89 26.88
C HIS A 485 27.10 0.53 27.06
N ASP A 486 27.90 1.50 27.52
CA ASP A 486 29.36 1.37 27.79
C ASP A 486 30.25 1.06 26.57
N LEU A 487 29.90 1.59 25.39
CA LEU A 487 30.64 1.43 24.13
C LEU A 487 31.24 2.75 23.60
N ILE A 488 32.36 2.66 22.86
CA ILE A 488 32.98 3.80 22.16
C ILE A 488 32.44 3.85 20.72
N GLY A 489 31.49 4.74 20.46
CA GLY A 489 30.82 4.94 19.16
C GLY A 489 29.34 5.25 19.32
N LYS A 490 28.69 5.83 18.30
CA LYS A 490 27.22 5.89 18.25
C LYS A 490 26.71 4.62 17.57
N PHE A 491 25.79 3.92 18.25
CA PHE A 491 25.01 2.82 17.67
C PHE A 491 23.85 3.37 16.85
#